data_AF-A0A0F9HH69-F1
#
_entry.id   AF-A0A0F9HH69-F1
#
_cell.length_a   1.000
_cell.length_b   1.000
_cell.length_c   1.000
_cell.angle_alpha   90.00
_cell.angle_beta   90.00
_cell.angle_gamma   90.00
#
_symmetry.space_group_name_H-M   'P 1'
#
loop_
_entity.id
_entity.type
_entity.pdbx_description
1 polymer ?
#
loop_
_entity_poly.entity_id
_entity_poly.type
_entity_poly.pdbx_seq_one_letter_code
_entity_poly.pdbx_strand_id
1 'polypeptide(L)'
;GQGIAMTSFDGIGLLSLENGTAVANVMAPFLRGKASHTTASGLLIQGEPYVDDGTAAGAVHIRAKDPDGNSGIDAGIVLEVYNWTTSLLTIDYAGVVKIDANVLDMDSHKIINVTDPGDAQDAATKAYVDAASDERLKTNIVPLTGCLENVNQLNPIRFNWNDKGKGFAKDNLADTEVGLIAQEVAKVYPEVVFHKHDDDNNLAIDYSRLTAVLIKAIQELSSKVKDLELNKVNNDIK
;
A
#
# COMPACT_ATOMS: atom_id res chain seq x y z
N GLY A 1 -33.29 21.40 46.13
CA GLY A 1 -32.10 20.60 45.79
C GLY A 1 -31.86 20.76 44.32
N GLN A 2 -30.60 20.95 43.90
CA GLN A 2 -30.27 20.94 42.48
C GLN A 2 -30.51 19.52 41.95
N GLY A 3 -31.57 19.37 41.17
CA GLY A 3 -31.96 18.12 40.54
C GLY A 3 -32.16 18.37 39.06
N ILE A 4 -31.68 17.44 38.24
CA ILE A 4 -32.02 17.36 36.83
C ILE A 4 -33.53 17.09 36.75
N ALA A 5 -34.31 18.05 36.25
CA ALA A 5 -35.74 17.90 36.09
C ALA A 5 -36.06 17.41 34.68
N MET A 6 -36.64 16.22 34.57
CA MET A 6 -37.24 15.73 33.33
C MET A 6 -38.63 16.36 33.18
N THR A 7 -38.85 17.18 32.14
CA THR A 7 -40.06 18.01 32.06
C THR A 7 -41.20 17.45 31.21
N SER A 8 -40.94 16.57 30.23
CA SER A 8 -42.00 15.77 29.56
C SER A 8 -41.41 14.65 28.70
N PHE A 9 -42.24 13.66 28.35
CA PHE A 9 -41.97 12.65 27.33
C PHE A 9 -43.00 12.85 26.21
N ASP A 10 -42.65 13.68 25.24
CA ASP A 10 -43.44 13.80 24.02
C ASP A 10 -43.05 12.58 23.17
N GLY A 11 -44.02 11.78 22.72
CA GLY A 11 -43.89 10.40 22.22
C GLY A 11 -43.00 10.14 20.99
N ILE A 12 -41.96 10.95 20.78
CA ILE A 12 -40.92 10.89 19.76
C ILE A 12 -39.49 10.94 20.34
N GLY A 13 -39.31 10.92 21.67
CA GLY A 13 -38.04 10.55 22.31
C GLY A 13 -36.91 11.60 22.26
N LEU A 14 -37.24 12.90 22.34
CA LEU A 14 -36.24 13.97 22.41
C LEU A 14 -35.97 14.38 23.88
N LEU A 15 -34.71 14.33 24.30
CA LEU A 15 -34.26 14.76 25.63
C LEU A 15 -33.70 16.19 25.56
N SER A 16 -34.37 17.17 26.19
CA SER A 16 -33.87 18.53 26.36
C SER A 16 -33.46 18.75 27.82
N LEU A 17 -32.27 19.30 28.06
CA LEU A 17 -31.71 19.60 29.38
C LEU A 17 -31.34 21.09 29.44
N GLU A 18 -32.04 21.86 30.27
CA GLU A 18 -31.69 23.25 30.60
C GLU A 18 -31.34 23.39 32.08
N ASN A 19 -30.31 24.20 32.41
CA ASN A 19 -29.96 24.55 33.78
C ASN A 19 -30.19 26.06 34.01
N GLY A 20 -31.11 26.39 34.89
CA GLY A 20 -31.83 27.66 34.93
C GLY A 20 -31.17 28.85 35.62
N THR A 21 -29.87 28.89 35.91
CA THR A 21 -29.26 30.11 36.50
C THR A 21 -27.77 30.25 36.21
N ALA A 22 -27.42 31.35 35.54
CA ALA A 22 -26.10 31.96 35.31
C ALA A 22 -25.23 31.43 34.15
N VAL A 23 -24.67 32.39 33.42
CA VAL A 23 -23.83 32.23 32.22
C VAL A 23 -22.47 31.66 32.64
N ALA A 24 -22.36 30.34 32.64
CA ALA A 24 -21.08 29.64 32.55
C ALA A 24 -21.11 28.84 31.26
N ASN A 25 -20.10 29.04 30.41
CA ASN A 25 -19.93 28.36 29.13
C ASN A 25 -20.08 26.84 29.29
N VAL A 26 -21.26 26.31 28.98
CA VAL A 26 -21.43 24.91 28.63
C VAL A 26 -21.55 24.91 27.11
N MET A 27 -20.51 24.35 26.49
CA MET A 27 -20.37 24.20 25.06
C MET A 27 -21.63 23.60 24.45
N ALA A 28 -21.93 24.00 23.22
CA ALA A 28 -23.10 23.65 22.41
C ALA A 28 -23.65 22.22 22.60
N PRO A 29 -24.96 22.00 22.37
CA PRO A 29 -25.56 20.66 22.52
C PRO A 29 -24.76 19.59 21.74
N PHE A 30 -24.52 18.47 22.41
CA PHE A 30 -23.62 17.36 22.02
C PHE A 30 -23.97 16.66 20.70
N LEU A 31 -25.20 16.82 20.19
CA LEU A 31 -25.62 16.35 18.87
C LEU A 31 -26.26 17.53 18.11
N ARG A 32 -25.59 18.03 17.07
CA ARG A 32 -26.21 18.91 16.06
C ARG A 32 -26.07 18.27 14.69
N GLY A 33 -27.17 17.78 14.12
CA GLY A 33 -27.26 17.51 12.69
C GLY A 33 -27.45 18.82 11.93
N LYS A 34 -26.53 19.18 11.04
CA LYS A 34 -26.74 20.24 10.05
C LYS A 34 -27.07 19.57 8.73
N ALA A 35 -28.36 19.47 8.41
CA ALA A 35 -28.80 18.99 7.11
C ALA A 35 -28.68 20.12 6.07
N SER A 36 -28.20 19.80 4.87
CA SER A 36 -28.16 20.72 3.71
C SER A 36 -29.50 20.72 2.93
N HIS A 37 -30.53 20.01 3.40
CA HIS A 37 -31.82 19.92 2.72
C HIS A 37 -32.93 20.68 3.46
N THR A 38 -33.86 21.24 2.69
CA THR A 38 -34.98 22.09 3.12
C THR A 38 -36.08 21.37 3.92
N THR A 39 -35.86 20.11 4.29
CA THR A 39 -36.73 19.30 5.14
C THR A 39 -35.87 18.52 6.13
N ALA A 40 -36.33 18.44 7.38
CA ALA A 40 -35.52 18.03 8.54
C ALA A 40 -34.91 16.62 8.39
N SER A 41 -33.58 16.54 8.25
CA SER A 41 -32.82 15.31 8.46
C SER A 41 -32.23 15.31 9.88
N GLY A 42 -32.60 14.31 10.70
CA GLY A 42 -32.08 14.13 12.06
C GLY A 42 -30.93 13.13 12.12
N LEU A 43 -29.98 13.34 13.04
CA LEU A 43 -28.95 12.35 13.40
C LEU A 43 -29.60 11.26 14.26
N LEU A 44 -29.78 10.07 13.71
CA LEU A 44 -30.32 8.91 14.42
C LEU A 44 -29.18 8.11 15.06
N ILE A 45 -29.02 8.21 16.38
CA ILE A 45 -28.15 7.31 17.15
C ILE A 45 -29.04 6.26 17.82
N GLN A 46 -29.15 5.08 17.22
CA GLN A 46 -29.84 3.94 17.82
C GLN A 46 -28.79 2.95 18.34
N GLY A 47 -28.85 2.65 19.64
CA GLY A 47 -28.28 1.42 20.19
C GLY A 47 -29.33 0.33 20.09
N GLU A 48 -29.05 -0.75 19.36
CA GLU A 48 -29.90 -1.94 19.39
C GLU A 48 -29.66 -2.71 20.71
N PRO A 49 -30.68 -3.31 21.35
CA PRO A 49 -30.49 -4.13 22.53
C PRO A 49 -29.61 -5.34 22.21
N TYR A 50 -28.62 -5.61 23.08
CA TYR A 50 -27.78 -6.81 23.02
C TYR A 50 -28.67 -8.07 23.11
N VAL A 51 -28.74 -8.83 22.01
CA VAL A 51 -29.29 -10.18 21.99
C VAL A 51 -28.13 -11.16 21.83
N ASP A 52 -27.99 -12.05 22.81
CA ASP A 52 -26.98 -13.11 22.86
C ASP A 52 -27.31 -14.23 21.85
N ASP A 53 -27.26 -13.91 20.56
CA ASP A 53 -27.45 -14.84 19.44
C ASP A 53 -26.15 -15.17 18.69
N GLY A 54 -25.01 -14.76 19.28
CA GLY A 54 -23.68 -15.05 18.74
C GLY A 54 -23.31 -14.30 17.47
N THR A 55 -24.16 -13.40 16.93
CA THR A 55 -23.83 -12.69 15.67
C THR A 55 -24.25 -11.22 15.59
N ALA A 56 -24.28 -10.49 16.71
CA ALA A 56 -24.43 -9.03 16.69
C ALA A 56 -23.49 -8.34 17.68
N ALA A 57 -22.39 -7.77 17.16
CA ALA A 57 -21.57 -6.84 17.92
C ALA A 57 -22.38 -5.56 18.19
N GLY A 58 -22.41 -5.09 19.44
CA GLY A 58 -23.05 -3.83 19.82
C GLY A 58 -22.38 -2.66 19.12
N ALA A 59 -22.85 -2.32 17.92
CA ALA A 59 -22.28 -1.28 17.09
C ALA A 59 -23.12 -0.01 17.18
N VAL A 60 -22.45 1.13 17.34
CA VAL A 60 -23.07 2.44 17.14
C VAL A 60 -23.21 2.65 15.63
N HIS A 61 -24.43 2.60 15.13
CA HIS A 61 -24.71 2.90 13.73
C HIS A 61 -25.01 4.39 13.55
N ILE A 62 -24.23 5.08 12.73
CA ILE A 62 -24.54 6.42 12.24
C ILE A 62 -25.13 6.25 10.84
N ARG A 63 -26.45 6.43 10.72
CA ARG A 63 -27.18 6.33 9.45
C ARG A 63 -28.15 7.50 9.34
N ALA A 64 -28.26 8.11 8.16
CA ALA A 64 -29.38 8.98 7.84
C ALA A 64 -30.16 8.35 6.68
N LYS A 65 -31.49 8.41 6.78
CA LYS A 65 -32.39 8.04 5.69
C LYS A 65 -33.30 9.21 5.38
N ASP A 66 -33.67 9.36 4.11
CA ASP A 66 -34.79 10.21 3.74
C ASP A 66 -36.14 9.52 4.12
N PRO A 67 -37.28 10.25 4.06
CA PRO A 67 -38.60 9.66 4.34
C PRO A 67 -38.99 8.50 3.41
N ASP A 68 -38.34 8.38 2.25
CA ASP A 68 -38.58 7.35 1.24
C ASP A 68 -37.68 6.11 1.44
N GLY A 69 -36.75 6.15 2.41
CA GLY A 69 -35.88 5.05 2.81
C GLY A 69 -34.51 5.00 2.12
N ASN A 70 -34.16 5.98 1.28
CA ASN A 70 -32.84 6.08 0.64
C ASN A 70 -31.79 6.64 1.61
N SER A 71 -30.51 6.53 1.28
CA SER A 71 -29.42 7.18 2.02
C SER A 71 -29.64 8.70 2.07
N GLY A 72 -29.81 9.24 3.27
CA GLY A 72 -29.98 10.68 3.48
C GLY A 72 -28.66 11.48 3.44
N ILE A 73 -27.55 10.82 3.12
CA ILE A 73 -26.22 11.42 2.95
C ILE A 73 -25.72 11.00 1.56
N ASP A 74 -25.81 11.90 0.61
CA ASP A 74 -25.44 11.72 -0.80
C ASP A 74 -24.17 12.48 -1.19
N ALA A 75 -23.61 13.25 -0.25
CA ALA A 75 -22.34 13.96 -0.38
C ALA A 75 -21.75 14.30 1.00
N GLY A 76 -20.45 14.57 1.05
CA GLY A 76 -19.75 15.09 2.23
C GLY A 76 -19.28 14.03 3.23
N ILE A 77 -19.04 14.46 4.47
CA ILE A 77 -18.45 13.64 5.54
C ILE A 77 -19.56 13.06 6.43
N VAL A 78 -19.54 11.75 6.65
CA VAL A 78 -20.46 11.01 7.52
C VAL A 78 -19.98 11.03 8.97
N LEU A 79 -18.67 10.91 9.20
CA LEU A 79 -18.06 11.00 10.51
C LEU A 79 -16.78 11.81 10.43
N GLU A 80 -16.64 12.76 11.34
CA GLU A 80 -15.42 13.54 11.48
C GLU A 80 -15.00 13.57 12.95
N VAL A 81 -13.77 13.17 13.23
CA VAL A 81 -13.15 13.24 14.56
C VAL A 81 -12.17 14.39 14.53
N TYR A 82 -12.31 15.32 15.48
CA TYR A 82 -11.47 16.51 15.59
C TYR A 82 -10.59 16.46 16.84
N ASN A 83 -9.39 17.03 16.75
CA ASN A 83 -8.79 17.70 17.91
C ASN A 83 -9.24 19.16 17.94
N TRP A 84 -8.73 19.97 18.87
CA TRP A 84 -9.18 21.35 19.03
C TRP A 84 -9.09 22.24 17.77
N THR A 85 -8.25 21.88 16.79
CA THR A 85 -7.93 22.73 15.64
C THR A 85 -7.93 22.01 14.29
N THR A 86 -7.88 20.68 14.26
CA THR A 86 -7.73 19.89 13.03
C THR A 86 -8.57 18.63 13.07
N SER A 87 -9.11 18.24 11.91
CA SER A 87 -9.64 16.90 11.70
C SER A 87 -8.53 15.87 11.88
N LEU A 88 -8.84 14.75 12.51
CA LEU A 88 -7.95 13.62 12.75
C LEU A 88 -8.35 12.43 11.88
N LEU A 89 -9.66 12.20 11.74
CA LEU A 89 -10.24 11.07 10.99
C LEU A 89 -11.51 11.55 10.31
N THR A 90 -11.66 11.26 9.02
CA THR A 90 -12.91 11.45 8.29
C THR A 90 -13.37 10.13 7.65
N ILE A 91 -14.67 9.90 7.64
CA ILE A 91 -15.33 8.89 6.80
C ILE A 91 -16.31 9.63 5.91
N ASP A 92 -16.13 9.55 4.59
CA ASP A 92 -17.05 10.20 3.66
C ASP A 92 -18.27 9.33 3.30
N TYR A 93 -19.23 9.93 2.59
CA TYR A 93 -20.45 9.28 2.15
C TYR A 93 -20.23 8.04 1.26
N ALA A 94 -19.06 7.92 0.62
CA ALA A 94 -18.67 6.78 -0.21
C ALA A 94 -17.93 5.68 0.61
N GLY A 95 -17.70 5.90 1.90
CA GLY A 95 -17.01 4.97 2.79
C GLY A 95 -15.49 5.09 2.76
N VAL A 96 -14.94 6.15 2.14
CA VAL A 96 -13.50 6.39 2.18
C VAL A 96 -13.12 6.88 3.57
N VAL A 97 -12.16 6.20 4.18
CA VAL A 97 -11.57 6.59 5.46
C VAL A 97 -10.30 7.40 5.20
N LYS A 98 -10.26 8.64 5.65
CA LYS A 98 -9.05 9.48 5.60
C LYS A 98 -8.54 9.75 7.01
N ILE A 99 -7.24 9.65 7.18
CA ILE A 99 -6.55 10.01 8.41
C ILE A 99 -5.76 11.28 8.08
N ASP A 100 -6.25 12.42 8.56
CA ASP A 100 -5.67 13.74 8.28
C ASP A 100 -4.49 14.05 9.22
N ALA A 101 -4.17 13.12 10.14
CA ALA A 101 -2.93 13.14 10.90
C ALA A 101 -1.76 12.75 9.99
N ASN A 102 -0.65 13.49 10.07
CA ASN A 102 0.56 13.25 9.28
C ASN A 102 1.18 11.84 9.45
N VAL A 103 0.72 11.04 10.41
CA VAL A 103 1.22 9.69 10.71
C VAL A 103 0.05 8.78 11.07
N LEU A 104 -0.08 7.65 10.35
CA LEU A 104 -0.82 6.47 10.79
C LEU A 104 0.15 5.53 11.51
N ASP A 105 0.07 5.45 12.84
CA ASP A 105 0.86 4.51 13.63
C ASP A 105 0.13 3.15 13.71
N MET A 106 0.73 2.11 13.14
CA MET A 106 0.19 0.76 13.11
C MET A 106 0.88 -0.20 14.08
N ASP A 107 1.84 0.29 14.87
CA ASP A 107 2.70 -0.51 15.74
C ASP A 107 3.26 -1.74 14.99
N SER A 108 2.97 -2.97 15.45
CA SER A 108 3.43 -4.21 14.82
C SER A 108 2.47 -4.80 13.79
N HIS A 109 1.46 -4.07 13.33
CA HIS A 109 0.42 -4.59 12.44
C HIS A 109 0.77 -4.42 10.96
N LYS A 110 0.33 -5.37 10.13
CA LYS A 110 0.48 -5.34 8.67
C LYS A 110 -0.71 -4.66 8.01
N ILE A 111 -0.48 -3.91 6.93
CA ILE A 111 -1.52 -3.60 5.94
C ILE A 111 -1.55 -4.77 4.95
N ILE A 112 -2.68 -5.44 4.81
CA ILE A 112 -2.89 -6.53 3.83
C ILE A 112 -3.87 -6.06 2.76
N ASN A 113 -3.75 -6.58 1.53
CA ASN A 113 -4.61 -6.25 0.39
C ASN A 113 -4.60 -4.77 -0.05
N VAL A 114 -3.43 -4.12 -0.06
CA VAL A 114 -3.27 -2.84 -0.79
C VAL A 114 -3.28 -3.15 -2.29
N THR A 115 -4.39 -2.83 -2.97
CA THR A 115 -4.54 -3.04 -4.41
C THR A 115 -3.84 -1.92 -5.18
N ASP A 116 -2.95 -2.30 -6.10
CA ASP A 116 -2.30 -1.44 -7.11
C ASP A 116 -1.72 -0.10 -6.59
N PRO A 117 -0.69 -0.14 -5.72
CA PRO A 117 0.08 1.06 -5.37
C PRO A 117 0.67 1.70 -6.63
N GLY A 118 0.31 2.96 -6.91
CA GLY A 118 0.66 3.67 -8.15
C GLY A 118 2.13 4.13 -8.17
N ASP A 119 2.69 4.43 -7.00
CA ASP A 119 4.09 4.80 -6.83
C ASP A 119 4.83 3.80 -5.93
N ALA A 120 6.16 3.70 -6.11
CA ALA A 120 7.00 2.87 -5.23
C ALA A 120 6.81 3.21 -3.74
N GLN A 121 6.48 4.46 -3.41
CA GLN A 121 6.24 4.93 -2.04
C GLN A 121 4.93 4.42 -1.43
N ASP A 122 3.98 3.95 -2.24
CA ASP A 122 2.66 3.50 -1.78
C ASP A 122 2.72 2.07 -1.17
N ALA A 123 3.85 1.37 -1.31
CA ALA A 123 4.10 0.04 -0.72
C ALA A 123 5.53 -0.22 -0.22
N ALA A 124 6.51 0.66 -0.48
CA ALA A 124 7.92 0.40 -0.17
C ALA A 124 8.26 0.61 1.31
N THR A 125 8.80 -0.44 1.92
CA THR A 125 9.67 -0.28 3.08
C THR A 125 11.00 0.36 2.66
N LYS A 126 11.68 1.07 3.57
CA LYS A 126 13.00 1.71 3.36
C LYS A 126 14.04 0.80 2.67
N ALA A 127 13.95 -0.52 2.87
CA ALA A 127 14.82 -1.51 2.23
C ALA A 127 14.65 -1.62 0.71
N TYR A 128 13.48 -1.27 0.17
CA TYR A 128 13.24 -1.22 -1.28
C TYR A 128 13.86 0.03 -1.94
N VAL A 129 13.97 1.14 -1.18
CA VAL A 129 14.53 2.41 -1.66
C VAL A 129 16.04 2.48 -1.44
N ASP A 130 16.52 1.94 -0.32
CA ASP A 130 17.94 1.96 0.04
C ASP A 130 18.61 0.62 -0.29
N ALA A 131 19.32 0.56 -1.42
CA ALA A 131 20.19 -0.57 -1.75
C ALA A 131 21.48 -0.55 -0.90
N ALA A 132 21.38 -0.92 0.38
CA ALA A 132 22.51 -0.95 1.31
C ALA A 132 23.66 -1.86 0.78
N SER A 133 24.86 -1.31 0.65
CA SER A 133 26.02 -2.00 0.05
C SER A 133 27.32 -1.82 0.86
N ASP A 134 27.22 -1.34 2.11
CA ASP A 134 28.35 -1.14 3.04
C ASP A 134 29.07 -2.47 3.32
N GLU A 135 30.41 -2.46 3.28
CA GLU A 135 31.26 -3.63 3.55
C GLU A 135 30.97 -4.26 4.92
N ARG A 136 30.67 -3.44 5.94
CA ARG A 136 30.38 -3.91 7.31
C ARG A 136 29.09 -4.72 7.41
N LEU A 137 28.24 -4.66 6.38
CA LEU A 137 26.99 -5.40 6.27
C LEU A 137 27.15 -6.68 5.45
N LYS A 138 28.37 -7.04 5.04
CA LYS A 138 28.68 -8.18 4.19
C LYS A 138 29.67 -9.11 4.89
N THR A 139 29.49 -10.42 4.69
CA THR A 139 30.43 -11.46 5.12
C THR A 139 30.71 -12.38 3.93
N ASN A 140 31.77 -13.19 3.99
CA ASN A 140 32.16 -14.10 2.90
C ASN A 140 32.33 -13.39 1.53
N ILE A 141 33.01 -12.23 1.53
CA ILE A 141 33.24 -11.44 0.32
C ILE A 141 34.29 -12.15 -0.55
N VAL A 142 33.83 -12.74 -1.65
CA VAL A 142 34.67 -13.44 -2.64
C VAL A 142 34.50 -12.75 -4.00
N PRO A 143 35.60 -12.49 -4.75
CA PRO A 143 35.50 -11.95 -6.10
C PRO A 143 34.73 -12.90 -7.03
N LEU A 144 33.86 -12.35 -7.87
CA LEU A 144 33.23 -13.11 -8.95
C LEU A 144 34.27 -13.52 -9.99
N THR A 145 34.12 -14.71 -10.56
CA THR A 145 34.99 -15.29 -11.60
C THR A 145 34.18 -16.11 -12.60
N GLY A 146 34.63 -16.19 -13.84
CA GLY A 146 33.95 -16.98 -14.88
C GLY A 146 32.66 -16.34 -15.40
N CYS A 147 32.43 -15.06 -15.06
CA CYS A 147 31.22 -14.36 -15.41
C CYS A 147 31.02 -14.25 -16.92
N LEU A 148 32.10 -14.06 -17.69
CA LEU A 148 32.01 -13.99 -19.15
C LEU A 148 31.50 -15.30 -19.76
N GLU A 149 32.02 -16.43 -19.31
CA GLU A 149 31.60 -17.75 -19.80
C GLU A 149 30.14 -18.04 -19.44
N ASN A 150 29.76 -17.73 -18.20
CA ASN A 150 28.39 -17.88 -17.72
C ASN A 150 27.40 -16.98 -18.47
N VAL A 151 27.73 -15.71 -18.70
CA VAL A 151 26.86 -14.78 -19.45
C VAL A 151 26.70 -15.23 -20.90
N ASN A 152 27.73 -15.81 -21.52
CA ASN A 152 27.64 -16.36 -22.88
C ASN A 152 26.72 -17.59 -22.99
N GLN A 153 26.35 -18.23 -21.87
CA GLN A 153 25.36 -19.31 -21.84
C GLN A 153 23.93 -18.79 -21.73
N LEU A 154 23.74 -17.52 -21.35
CA LEU A 154 22.42 -16.92 -21.25
C LEU A 154 21.89 -16.58 -22.65
N ASN A 155 20.56 -16.69 -22.80
CA ASN A 155 19.88 -16.44 -24.06
C ASN A 155 18.97 -15.21 -23.95
N PRO A 156 19.42 -14.01 -24.38
CA PRO A 156 18.57 -12.84 -24.48
C PRO A 156 17.47 -13.07 -25.53
N ILE A 157 16.21 -12.92 -25.12
CA ILE A 157 15.05 -13.15 -25.98
C ILE A 157 14.20 -11.90 -26.13
N ARG A 158 13.38 -11.89 -27.19
CA ARG A 158 12.19 -11.05 -27.31
C ARG A 158 10.97 -11.91 -27.04
N PHE A 159 9.98 -11.36 -26.36
CA PHE A 159 8.76 -12.10 -26.04
C PHE A 159 7.54 -11.19 -26.01
N ASN A 160 6.38 -11.82 -26.09
CA ASN A 160 5.08 -11.21 -25.87
C ASN A 160 4.41 -11.94 -24.71
N TRP A 161 3.71 -11.21 -23.86
CA TRP A 161 2.94 -11.81 -22.79
C TRP A 161 1.74 -12.59 -23.34
N ASN A 162 1.51 -13.79 -22.80
CA ASN A 162 0.26 -14.52 -23.01
C ASN A 162 -0.82 -14.04 -22.03
N ASP A 163 -2.03 -14.59 -22.10
CA ASP A 163 -3.14 -14.15 -21.23
C ASP A 163 -2.85 -14.30 -19.73
N LYS A 164 -2.05 -15.30 -19.34
CA LYS A 164 -1.60 -15.47 -17.94
C LYS A 164 -0.55 -14.42 -17.53
N GLY A 165 0.20 -13.93 -18.51
CA GLY A 165 1.33 -13.03 -18.31
C GLY A 165 0.97 -11.55 -18.34
N LYS A 166 -0.16 -11.18 -18.93
CA LYS A 166 -0.57 -9.77 -19.13
C LYS A 166 -0.61 -8.95 -17.85
N GLY A 167 -0.99 -9.55 -16.72
CA GLY A 167 -0.99 -8.87 -15.41
C GLY A 167 0.41 -8.53 -14.88
N PHE A 168 1.49 -9.00 -15.52
CA PHE A 168 2.87 -8.66 -15.17
C PHE A 168 3.51 -7.67 -16.16
N ALA A 169 2.83 -7.32 -17.23
CA ALA A 169 3.31 -6.30 -18.15
C ALA A 169 3.37 -4.95 -17.42
N LYS A 170 4.42 -4.17 -17.66
CA LYS A 170 4.43 -2.79 -17.18
C LYS A 170 3.56 -1.94 -18.11
N ASP A 171 2.77 -1.06 -17.50
CA ASP A 171 1.92 -0.12 -18.24
C ASP A 171 2.75 0.73 -19.22
N ASN A 172 2.15 1.03 -20.37
CA ASN A 172 2.72 1.88 -21.42
C ASN A 172 4.04 1.37 -22.07
N LEU A 173 4.35 0.07 -21.97
CA LEU A 173 5.41 -0.55 -22.76
C LEU A 173 4.91 -1.10 -24.11
N ALA A 174 5.84 -1.33 -25.02
CA ALA A 174 5.56 -1.98 -26.30
C ALA A 174 5.09 -3.43 -26.10
N ASP A 175 4.20 -3.92 -26.96
CA ASP A 175 3.66 -5.29 -26.91
C ASP A 175 4.74 -6.39 -26.93
N THR A 176 5.92 -6.07 -27.47
CA THR A 176 7.08 -6.96 -27.52
C THR A 176 8.15 -6.44 -26.58
N GLU A 177 8.49 -7.24 -25.58
CA GLU A 177 9.50 -6.94 -24.57
C GLU A 177 10.79 -7.72 -24.83
N VAL A 178 11.87 -7.32 -24.16
CA VAL A 178 13.17 -7.99 -24.17
C VAL A 178 13.47 -8.50 -22.76
N GLY A 179 14.04 -9.70 -22.65
CA GLY A 179 14.35 -10.27 -21.35
C GLY A 179 15.08 -11.60 -21.43
N LEU A 180 15.03 -12.32 -20.30
CA LEU A 180 15.60 -13.65 -20.12
C LEU A 180 14.53 -14.60 -19.59
N ILE A 181 14.71 -15.90 -19.84
CA ILE A 181 13.87 -16.95 -19.25
C ILE A 181 14.42 -17.32 -17.86
N ALA A 182 13.61 -17.16 -16.81
CA ALA A 182 14.03 -17.39 -15.43
C ALA A 182 14.57 -18.82 -15.20
N GLN A 183 13.96 -19.83 -15.84
CA GLN A 183 14.37 -21.22 -15.77
C GLN A 183 15.74 -21.47 -16.41
N GLU A 184 16.12 -20.70 -17.43
CA GLU A 184 17.44 -20.80 -18.06
C GLU A 184 18.49 -20.11 -17.20
N VAL A 185 18.16 -18.93 -16.67
CA VAL A 185 19.03 -18.20 -15.74
C VAL A 185 19.29 -19.03 -14.49
N ALA A 186 18.30 -19.73 -13.94
CA ALA A 186 18.44 -20.54 -12.73
C ALA A 186 19.47 -21.68 -12.87
N LYS A 187 19.79 -22.13 -14.08
CA LYS A 187 20.81 -23.16 -14.33
C LYS A 187 22.23 -22.61 -14.21
N VAL A 188 22.40 -21.30 -14.39
CA VAL A 188 23.70 -20.62 -14.43
C VAL A 188 23.92 -19.76 -13.18
N TYR A 189 22.90 -19.00 -12.78
CA TYR A 189 22.89 -18.11 -11.62
C TYR A 189 21.62 -18.36 -10.79
N PRO A 190 21.53 -19.49 -10.05
CA PRO A 190 20.38 -19.76 -9.19
C PRO A 190 20.14 -18.66 -8.13
N GLU A 191 21.18 -17.95 -7.70
CA GLU A 191 21.14 -16.91 -6.67
C GLU A 191 20.49 -15.58 -7.11
N VAL A 192 20.24 -15.40 -8.40
CA VAL A 192 19.51 -14.22 -8.94
C VAL A 192 18.07 -14.54 -9.30
N VAL A 193 17.65 -15.80 -9.17
CA VAL A 193 16.29 -16.26 -9.45
C VAL A 193 15.59 -16.57 -8.13
N PHE A 194 14.35 -16.09 -8.00
CA PHE A 194 13.53 -16.33 -6.82
C PHE A 194 12.11 -16.72 -7.22
N HIS A 195 11.39 -17.34 -6.30
CA HIS A 195 9.97 -17.63 -6.48
C HIS A 195 9.17 -16.39 -6.08
N LYS A 196 8.23 -15.98 -6.92
CA LYS A 196 7.22 -14.99 -6.56
C LYS A 196 6.35 -15.55 -5.45
N HIS A 197 5.85 -14.65 -4.60
CA HIS A 197 4.79 -14.97 -3.65
C HIS A 197 3.43 -14.91 -4.36
N ASP A 198 3.23 -15.81 -5.33
CA ASP A 198 1.97 -16.02 -6.01
C ASP A 198 1.52 -17.49 -5.88
N ASP A 199 0.23 -17.75 -6.12
CA ASP A 199 -0.38 -19.09 -5.96
C ASP A 199 0.22 -20.12 -6.94
N ASP A 200 0.79 -19.64 -8.04
CA ASP A 200 1.36 -20.46 -9.12
C ASP A 200 2.87 -20.73 -8.96
N ASN A 201 3.50 -20.21 -7.90
CA ASN A 201 4.93 -20.34 -7.61
C ASN A 201 5.82 -19.96 -8.81
N ASN A 202 5.48 -18.86 -9.49
CA ASN A 202 6.19 -18.41 -10.68
C ASN A 202 7.62 -17.96 -10.35
N LEU A 203 8.57 -18.21 -11.25
CA LEU A 203 9.93 -17.72 -11.10
C LEU A 203 10.08 -16.27 -11.59
N ALA A 204 10.88 -15.50 -10.87
CA ALA A 204 11.27 -14.14 -11.21
C ALA A 204 12.80 -13.97 -11.14
N ILE A 205 13.31 -12.99 -11.87
CA ILE A 205 14.74 -12.65 -11.89
C ILE A 205 14.92 -11.30 -11.18
N ASP A 206 15.90 -11.25 -10.27
CA ASP A 206 16.44 -10.00 -9.74
C ASP A 206 17.45 -9.43 -10.75
N TYR A 207 16.93 -8.69 -11.74
CA TYR A 207 17.73 -8.10 -12.81
C TYR A 207 18.80 -7.11 -12.27
N SER A 208 18.59 -6.51 -11.10
CA SER A 208 19.55 -5.59 -10.49
C SER A 208 20.83 -6.30 -10.06
N ARG A 209 20.75 -7.56 -9.63
CA ARG A 209 21.94 -8.36 -9.27
C ARG A 209 22.79 -8.74 -10.48
N LEU A 210 22.17 -8.92 -11.65
CA LEU A 210 22.90 -9.21 -12.89
C LEU A 210 23.87 -8.08 -13.28
N THR A 211 23.65 -6.84 -12.83
CA THR A 211 24.58 -5.73 -13.11
C THR A 211 26.01 -6.02 -12.60
N ALA A 212 26.16 -6.60 -11.42
CA ALA A 212 27.49 -6.95 -10.88
C ALA A 212 28.17 -8.05 -11.70
N VAL A 213 27.39 -9.04 -12.16
CA VAL A 213 27.85 -10.12 -13.04
C VAL A 213 28.33 -9.54 -14.38
N LEU A 214 27.54 -8.67 -15.00
CA LEU A 214 27.86 -8.04 -16.28
C LEU A 214 29.14 -7.19 -16.20
N ILE A 215 29.33 -6.43 -15.11
CA ILE A 215 30.57 -5.68 -14.86
C ILE A 215 31.78 -6.62 -14.90
N LYS A 216 31.73 -7.74 -14.16
CA LYS A 216 32.84 -8.69 -14.12
C LYS A 216 33.06 -9.37 -15.48
N ALA A 217 32.00 -9.73 -16.19
CA ALA A 217 32.10 -10.31 -17.53
C ALA A 217 32.80 -9.36 -18.51
N ILE A 218 32.52 -8.06 -18.45
CA ILE A 218 33.18 -7.04 -19.27
C ILE A 218 34.67 -6.91 -18.90
N GLN A 219 35.01 -6.96 -17.61
CA GLN A 219 36.42 -6.95 -17.17
C GLN A 219 37.18 -8.17 -17.69
N GLU A 220 36.58 -9.36 -17.61
CA GLU A 220 37.18 -10.59 -18.14
C GLU A 220 37.33 -10.52 -19.67
N LEU A 221 36.33 -10.01 -20.38
CA LEU A 221 36.38 -9.79 -21.82
C LEU A 221 37.49 -8.80 -22.21
N SER A 222 37.57 -7.66 -21.52
CA SER A 222 38.62 -6.66 -21.72
C SER A 222 40.01 -7.24 -21.51
N SER A 223 40.18 -8.11 -20.50
CA SER A 223 41.46 -8.78 -20.24
C SER A 223 41.84 -9.71 -21.39
N LYS A 224 40.89 -10.55 -21.88
CA LYS A 224 41.12 -11.43 -23.03
C LYS A 224 41.49 -10.65 -24.30
N VAL A 225 40.86 -9.50 -24.55
CA VAL A 225 41.19 -8.65 -25.71
C VAL A 225 42.63 -8.15 -25.63
N LYS A 226 43.06 -7.64 -24.47
CA LYS A 226 44.44 -7.18 -24.26
C LYS A 226 45.46 -8.29 -24.47
N ASP A 227 45.19 -9.49 -23.95
CA ASP A 227 46.08 -10.64 -24.13
C ASP A 227 46.20 -11.02 -25.62
N LEU A 228 45.10 -10.97 -26.36
CA LEU A 228 45.10 -11.23 -27.80
C LEU A 228 45.87 -10.16 -28.59
N GLU A 229 45.75 -8.89 -28.23
CA GLU A 229 46.49 -7.79 -28.86
C GLU A 229 48.00 -7.90 -28.62
N LEU A 230 48.41 -8.21 -27.38
CA LEU A 230 49.82 -8.43 -27.04
C LEU A 230 50.42 -9.62 -27.81
N ASN A 231 49.67 -10.71 -27.93
CA ASN A 231 50.12 -11.89 -28.67
C ASN A 231 50.28 -11.62 -30.17
N LYS A 232 49.42 -10.78 -30.76
CA LYS A 232 49.59 -10.34 -32.16
C LYS A 232 50.86 -9.52 -32.35
N VAL A 233 51.09 -8.52 -31.50
CA VAL A 233 52.31 -7.69 -31.56
C VAL A 233 53.58 -8.53 -31.45
N ASN A 234 53.62 -9.53 -30.56
CA ASN A 234 54.77 -10.40 -30.39
C ASN A 234 55.03 -11.34 -31.59
N ASN A 235 53.99 -11.66 -32.36
CA ASN A 235 54.11 -12.47 -33.58
C ASN A 235 54.49 -11.63 -34.80
N ASP A 236 54.12 -10.36 -34.84
CA ASP A 236 54.49 -9.43 -35.92
C ASP A 236 55.95 -8.93 -35.84
N ILE A 237 56.62 -9.15 -34.71
CA ILE A 237 58.04 -8.78 -34.47
C ILE A 237 59.02 -9.95 -34.77
N LYS A 238 58.50 -11.16 -35.03
CA LYS A 238 59.32 -12.34 -35.37
C LYS A 238 59.37 -12.60 -36.87
#